data_AF-A0A0M5ISF4-F1
#
_entry.id   AF-A0A0M5ISF4-F1
#
_cell.length_a   1.000
_cell.length_b   1.000
_cell.length_c   1.000
_cell.angle_alpha   90.00
_cell.angle_beta   90.00
_cell.angle_gamma   90.00
#
_symmetry.space_group_name_H-M   'P 1'
#
loop_
_entity.id
_entity.type
_entity.pdbx_description
1 polymer ?
#
loop_
_entity_poly.entity_id
_entity_poly.type
_entity_poly.pdbx_seq_one_letter_code
_entity_poly.pdbx_strand_id
1 'polypeptide(L)' 'MVPEHVEGHDPATLAEDVIRSAVVDATGELGASGFPRYVGDGVEVDIDPETRAVEALLVDGAELSLGLVARVVDAEEA' A
#
# COMPACT_ATOMS: atom_id res chain seq x y z
N MET A 1 8.53 -5.34 -22.67
CA MET A 1 8.07 -6.50 -21.88
C MET A 1 7.33 -5.91 -20.71
N VAL A 2 6.03 -6.19 -20.57
CA VAL A 2 5.22 -5.72 -19.43
C VAL A 2 5.09 -6.94 -18.52
N PRO A 3 5.36 -6.85 -17.21
CA PRO A 3 5.12 -7.96 -16.30
C PRO A 3 3.64 -8.37 -16.40
N GLU A 4 3.37 -9.67 -16.29
CA GLU A 4 2.00 -10.18 -16.31
C GLU A 4 1.22 -9.66 -15.10
N HIS A 5 -0.06 -9.38 -15.29
CA HIS A 5 -0.94 -9.03 -14.18
C HIS A 5 -1.23 -10.29 -13.37
N VAL A 6 -0.64 -10.38 -12.17
CA VAL A 6 -0.82 -11.52 -11.27
C VAL A 6 -2.13 -11.36 -10.50
N GLU A 7 -3.18 -12.09 -10.91
CA GLU A 7 -4.41 -12.22 -10.13
C GLU A 7 -4.22 -13.28 -9.04
N GLY A 8 -4.52 -12.89 -7.78
CA GLY A 8 -4.66 -13.81 -6.65
C GLY A 8 -3.50 -14.79 -6.44
N HIS A 9 -2.53 -14.43 -5.60
CA HIS A 9 -1.54 -15.40 -5.12
C HIS A 9 -1.40 -15.34 -3.60
N ASP A 10 -1.04 -16.51 -3.08
CA ASP A 10 -0.72 -16.79 -1.69
C ASP A 10 0.25 -15.71 -1.13
N PRO A 11 0.07 -15.23 0.11
CA PRO A 11 0.93 -14.22 0.71
C PRO A 11 2.42 -14.58 0.63
N ALA A 12 2.78 -15.88 0.63
CA ALA A 12 4.16 -16.32 0.52
C ALA A 12 4.80 -16.02 -0.86
N THR A 13 4.01 -16.02 -1.93
CA THR A 13 4.45 -15.70 -3.30
C THR A 13 4.38 -14.21 -3.62
N LEU A 14 3.54 -13.43 -2.91
CA LEU A 14 3.47 -11.98 -3.07
C LEU A 14 4.81 -11.30 -2.76
N ALA A 15 5.56 -11.82 -1.78
CA ALA A 15 6.86 -11.28 -1.41
C ALA A 15 7.89 -11.39 -2.56
N GLU A 16 7.75 -12.35 -3.47
CA GLU A 16 8.67 -12.56 -4.59
C GLU A 16 8.47 -11.52 -5.71
N ASP A 17 7.25 -10.97 -5.83
CA ASP A 17 6.86 -9.97 -6.85
C ASP A 17 6.79 -8.53 -6.30
N VAL A 18 7.01 -8.34 -5.00
CA VAL A 18 7.02 -7.02 -4.35
C VAL A 18 8.25 -6.22 -4.78
N ILE A 19 8.00 -5.04 -5.34
CA ILE A 19 9.06 -4.13 -5.80
C ILE A 19 9.52 -3.21 -4.65
N ARG A 20 8.64 -2.93 -3.66
CA ARG A 20 8.92 -2.12 -2.47
C ARG A 20 7.96 -2.47 -1.33
N SER A 21 8.46 -2.51 -0.10
CA SER A 21 7.69 -2.52 1.14
C SER A 21 8.04 -1.30 2.00
N ALA A 22 7.13 -0.93 2.91
CA ALA A 22 7.26 0.19 3.83
C ALA A 22 6.42 -0.06 5.08
N VAL A 23 6.86 0.45 6.23
CA VAL A 23 6.08 0.47 7.46
C VAL A 23 5.53 1.88 7.66
N VAL A 24 4.27 1.99 8.07
CA VAL A 24 3.59 3.26 8.25
C VAL A 24 2.88 3.28 9.60
N ASP A 25 2.85 4.44 10.23
CA ASP A 25 2.16 4.66 11.50
C ASP A 25 0.90 5.51 11.28
N ALA A 26 -0.15 5.21 12.05
CA ALA A 26 -1.37 6.00 12.03
C ALA A 26 -1.08 7.43 12.50
N THR A 27 -1.53 8.42 11.74
CA THR A 27 -1.35 9.83 12.12
C THR A 27 -2.44 10.33 13.07
N GLY A 28 -3.57 9.61 13.13
CA GLY A 28 -4.78 10.04 13.85
C GLY A 28 -5.66 11.03 13.07
N GLU A 29 -5.30 11.34 11.83
CA GLU A 29 -6.01 12.25 10.95
C GLU A 29 -6.66 11.49 9.78
N LEU A 30 -7.61 12.14 9.09
CA LEU A 30 -8.11 11.66 7.80
C LEU A 30 -7.25 12.22 6.68
N GLY A 31 -7.02 11.41 5.65
CA GLY A 31 -6.31 11.82 4.45
C GLY A 31 -7.23 12.40 3.37
N ALA A 32 -6.66 12.62 2.19
CA ALA A 32 -7.35 13.28 1.08
C ALA A 32 -8.53 12.46 0.53
N SER A 33 -8.48 11.13 0.67
CA SER A 33 -9.58 10.23 0.32
C SER A 33 -10.75 10.28 1.32
N GLY A 34 -10.52 10.83 2.53
CA GLY A 34 -11.46 10.80 3.64
C GLY A 34 -11.32 9.59 4.57
N PHE A 35 -10.36 8.71 4.34
CA PHE A 35 -10.04 7.57 5.20
C PHE A 35 -8.86 7.86 6.16
N PRO A 36 -8.69 7.09 7.24
CA PRO A 36 -7.56 7.24 8.16
C PRO A 36 -6.21 7.25 7.44
N ARG A 37 -5.37 8.23 7.79
CA ARG A 37 -4.06 8.45 7.18
C ARG A 37 -2.94 7.81 7.98
N TYR A 38 -1.97 7.26 7.25
CA TYR A 38 -0.75 6.65 7.78
C TYR A 38 0.46 7.21 7.03
N VAL A 39 1.59 7.37 7.73
CA VAL A 39 2.83 7.89 7.15
C VAL A 39 4.04 7.14 7.71
N GLY A 40 5.01 6.84 6.85
CA GLY A 40 6.28 6.21 7.23
C GLY A 40 7.10 5.82 6.00
N ASP A 41 8.43 5.76 6.12
CA ASP A 41 9.35 5.34 5.04
C ASP A 41 9.13 6.02 3.67
N GLY A 42 8.75 7.31 3.68
CA GLY A 42 8.44 8.09 2.49
C GLY A 42 7.09 7.76 1.85
N VAL A 43 6.28 6.91 2.48
CA VAL A 43 4.92 6.56 2.08
C VAL A 43 3.92 7.39 2.88
N GLU A 44 2.92 7.93 2.18
CA GLU A 44 1.70 8.49 2.77
C GLU A 44 0.53 7.73 2.18
N VAL A 45 -0.30 7.13 3.04
CA VAL A 45 -1.37 6.23 2.57
C VAL A 45 -2.63 6.42 3.39
N ASP A 46 -3.76 6.38 2.70
CA ASP A 46 -5.08 6.36 3.31
C ASP A 46 -5.63 4.93 3.21
N ILE A 47 -6.08 4.37 4.33
CA ILE A 47 -6.48 2.96 4.42
C ILE A 47 -7.89 2.86 4.99
N ASP A 48 -8.78 2.14 4.31
CA ASP A 48 -10.08 1.76 4.84
C ASP A 48 -9.88 0.80 6.03
N PRO A 49 -10.30 1.17 7.27
CA PRO A 49 -10.09 0.33 8.44
C PRO A 49 -10.95 -0.95 8.44
N GLU A 50 -12.02 -1.00 7.65
CA GLU A 50 -12.89 -2.18 7.57
C GLU A 50 -12.38 -3.20 6.57
N THR A 51 -11.99 -2.74 5.37
CA THR A 51 -11.61 -3.63 4.25
C THR A 51 -10.11 -3.75 4.06
N ARG A 52 -9.32 -2.84 4.65
CA ARG A 52 -7.88 -2.64 4.42
C ARG A 52 -7.52 -2.29 2.98
N ALA A 53 -8.48 -1.77 2.21
CA ALA A 53 -8.19 -1.21 0.90
C ALA A 53 -7.33 0.05 1.02
N VAL A 54 -6.41 0.21 0.07
CA VAL A 54 -5.62 1.45 -0.08
C VAL A 54 -6.44 2.41 -0.93
N GLU A 55 -6.88 3.50 -0.31
CA GLU A 55 -7.82 4.46 -0.89
C GLU A 55 -7.09 5.65 -1.55
N ALA A 56 -5.90 5.99 -1.04
CA ALA A 56 -4.97 6.91 -1.67
C ALA A 56 -3.52 6.57 -1.27
N LEU A 57 -2.56 6.82 -2.15
CA LEU A 57 -1.14 6.53 -1.91
C LEU A 57 -0.22 7.54 -2.59
N LEU A 58 0.71 8.08 -1.81
CA LEU A 58 1.87 8.81 -2.29
C LEU A 58 3.14 8.06 -1.89
N VAL A 59 4.08 7.99 -2.82
CA VAL A 59 5.43 7.46 -2.60
C VAL A 59 6.41 8.58 -2.89
N ASP A 60 7.14 9.00 -1.85
CA ASP A 60 8.08 10.12 -1.88
C ASP A 60 7.42 11.42 -2.39
N GLY A 61 6.15 11.61 -2.03
CA GLY A 61 5.33 12.77 -2.41
C GLY A 61 4.72 12.71 -3.81
N ALA A 62 4.91 11.61 -4.55
CA ALA A 62 4.34 11.42 -5.89
C ALA A 62 3.25 10.34 -5.90
N GLU A 63 2.24 10.53 -6.76
CA GLU A 63 1.22 9.52 -7.00
C GLU A 63 1.82 8.26 -7.62
N LEU A 64 1.28 7.10 -7.27
CA LEU A 64 1.73 5.83 -7.81
C LEU A 64 1.49 5.77 -9.32
N SER A 65 2.47 5.23 -10.06
CA SER A 65 2.34 5.07 -11.51
C SER A 65 1.24 4.09 -11.89
N LEU A 66 0.55 4.37 -13.00
CA LEU A 66 -0.51 3.52 -13.54
C LEU A 66 -0.04 2.06 -13.74
N GLY A 67 -0.91 1.12 -13.37
CA GLY A 67 -0.64 -0.32 -13.48
C GLY A 67 0.05 -0.93 -12.25
N LEU A 68 0.50 -0.10 -11.31
CA LEU A 68 0.97 -0.57 -10.01
C LEU A 68 -0.18 -0.57 -8.99
N VAL A 69 -0.12 -1.49 -8.03
CA VAL A 69 -1.07 -1.61 -6.93
C VAL A 69 -0.30 -1.79 -5.62
N ALA A 70 -0.88 -1.31 -4.53
CA ALA A 70 -0.38 -1.56 -3.17
C ALA A 70 -1.38 -2.42 -2.40
N ARG A 71 -0.88 -3.16 -1.41
CA ARG A 71 -1.69 -3.96 -0.50
C ARG A 71 -1.17 -3.78 0.91
N VAL A 72 -2.09 -3.79 1.87
CA VAL A 72 -1.75 -3.78 3.29
C VAL A 72 -1.54 -5.23 3.74
N VAL A 73 -0.38 -5.48 4.34
CA VAL A 73 -0.05 -6.75 5.02
C VAL A 73 0.07 -6.50 6.52
N ASP A 74 -0.14 -7.53 7.33
CA ASP A 74 0.13 -7.42 8.76
C ASP A 74 1.63 -7.38 9.00
N ALA A 75 2.07 -6.55 9.95
CA ALA A 75 3.49 -6.32 10.24
C ALA A 75 4.23 -7.58 10.74
N GLU A 76 3.51 -8.64 11.10
CA GLU A 76 4.08 -9.94 11.47
C GLU A 76 4.46 -10.81 10.25
N GLU A 77 4.04 -10.42 9.04
CA GLU A 77 4.28 -11.17 7.79
C GLU A 77 5.20 -10.44 6.78
N ALA A 78 5.87 -9.35 7.20
CA ALA A 78 6.72 -8.50 6.34
C ALA A 78 8.23 -8.72 6.54
#